data_AF-A0A816QYX9-F1
#
_entry.id   AF-A0A816QYX9-F1
#
_cell.length_a   1.000
_cell.length_b   1.000
_cell.length_c   1.000
_cell.angle_alpha   90.00
_cell.angle_beta   90.00
_cell.angle_gamma   90.00
#
_symmetry.space_group_name_H-M   'P 1'
#
loop_
_entity.id
_entity.type
_entity.pdbx_description
1 polymer ?
#
loop_
_entity_poly.entity_id
_entity_poly.type
_entity_poly.pdbx_seq_one_letter_code
_entity_poly.pdbx_strand_id
1 'polypeptide(L)'
;MEKVKKLINSHYEEHLKEKFHQSEMVKALSEGKTSDADWESTFFIWHKPTSNISKVPNISDELIKTMDEYVSQLHKFAERLSKLMCENIGLPQGHIMRRSSF
;
A
#
# COMPACT_ATOMS: atom_id res chain seq x y z
N MET A 1 5.00 2.29 -12.36
CA MET A 1 4.97 3.16 -11.16
C MET A 1 4.14 4.42 -11.37
N GLU A 2 4.38 5.21 -12.42
CA GLU A 2 3.67 6.49 -12.62
C GLU A 2 2.14 6.35 -12.73
N LYS A 3 1.64 5.32 -13.41
CA LYS A 3 0.20 5.04 -13.49
C LYS A 3 -0.41 4.77 -12.10
N VAL A 4 0.27 3.99 -11.26
CA VAL A 4 -0.16 3.68 -9.89
C VAL A 4 -0.28 4.97 -9.08
N LYS A 5 0.76 5.81 -9.08
CA LYS A 5 0.75 7.11 -8.37
C LYS A 5 -0.42 7.99 -8.82
N LYS A 6 -0.62 8.11 -10.13
CA LYS A 6 -1.71 8.93 -10.69
C LYS A 6 -3.07 8.46 -10.18
N LEU A 7 -3.36 7.17 -10.27
CA LEU A 7 -4.67 6.62 -9.87
C LEU A 7 -4.90 6.67 -8.36
N ILE A 8 -3.86 6.44 -7.53
CA ILE A 8 -3.96 6.60 -6.07
C ILE A 8 -4.22 8.06 -5.70
N ASN A 9 -3.53 9.01 -6.33
CA ASN A 9 -3.76 10.44 -6.09
C ASN A 9 -5.17 10.87 -6.51
N SER A 10 -5.67 10.39 -7.65
CA SER A 10 -7.06 10.61 -8.07
C SER A 10 -8.05 10.06 -7.05
N HIS A 11 -7.85 8.82 -6.56
CA HIS A 11 -8.71 8.25 -5.53
C HIS A 11 -8.69 9.06 -4.23
N TYR A 12 -7.53 9.58 -3.82
CA TYR A 12 -7.43 10.48 -2.67
C TYR A 12 -8.24 11.76 -2.89
N GLU A 13 -8.01 12.46 -4.00
CA GLU A 13 -8.68 13.74 -4.31
C GLU A 13 -10.20 13.58 -4.39
N GLU A 14 -10.69 12.48 -4.98
CA GLU A 14 -12.11 12.24 -5.23
C GLU A 14 -12.87 11.68 -4.01
N HIS A 15 -12.22 10.90 -3.14
CA HIS A 15 -12.93 10.10 -2.14
C HIS A 15 -12.45 10.25 -0.70
N LEU A 16 -11.23 10.71 -0.47
CA LEU A 16 -10.62 10.75 0.87
C LEU A 16 -10.37 12.17 1.37
N LYS A 17 -9.98 13.10 0.48
CA LYS A 17 -9.57 14.46 0.82
C LYS A 17 -10.59 15.23 1.65
N GLU A 18 -11.85 15.22 1.22
CA GLU A 18 -12.91 15.92 1.94
C GLU A 18 -13.08 15.39 3.37
N LYS A 19 -13.17 14.06 3.52
CA LYS A 19 -13.31 13.40 4.83
C LYS A 19 -12.12 13.67 5.74
N PHE A 20 -10.91 13.67 5.18
CA PHE A 20 -9.69 14.01 5.90
C PHE A 20 -9.75 15.43 6.45
N HIS A 21 -10.10 16.43 5.63
CA HIS A 21 -10.21 17.82 6.09
C HIS A 21 -11.35 18.06 7.09
N GLN A 22 -12.38 17.21 7.08
CA GLN A 22 -13.48 17.26 8.06
C GLN A 22 -13.17 16.51 9.38
N SER A 23 -12.07 15.78 9.44
CA SER A 23 -11.68 14.97 10.60
C SER A 23 -11.42 15.81 11.85
N GLU A 24 -11.66 15.21 13.02
CA GLU A 24 -11.39 15.84 14.31
C GLU A 24 -9.91 16.19 14.48
N MET A 25 -9.01 15.40 13.90
CA MET A 25 -7.57 15.62 13.92
C MET A 25 -7.19 16.94 13.23
N VAL A 26 -7.71 17.19 12.02
CA VAL A 26 -7.47 18.45 11.29
C VAL A 26 -8.03 19.64 12.07
N LYS A 27 -9.20 19.49 12.68
CA LYS A 27 -9.82 20.55 13.51
C LYS A 27 -8.99 20.83 14.76
N ALA A 28 -8.58 19.79 15.48
CA ALA A 28 -7.74 19.92 16.68
C ALA A 28 -6.39 20.61 16.36
N LEU A 29 -5.78 20.26 15.23
CA LEU A 29 -4.56 20.91 14.77
C LEU A 29 -4.78 22.40 14.48
N SER A 30 -5.91 22.77 13.85
CA SER A 30 -6.25 24.17 13.60
C SER A 30 -6.47 24.98 14.89
N GLU A 31 -6.82 24.31 15.99
CA GLU A 31 -6.95 24.88 17.34
C GLU A 31 -5.64 24.86 18.15
N GLY A 32 -4.52 24.44 17.54
CA GLY A 32 -3.22 24.36 18.20
C GLY A 32 -3.05 23.18 19.17
N LYS A 33 -3.97 22.21 19.14
CA LYS A 33 -3.87 20.98 19.93
C LYS A 33 -3.02 19.97 19.15
N THR A 34 -1.90 19.58 19.74
CA THR A 34 -1.05 18.52 19.20
C THR A 34 -1.43 17.17 19.81
N SER A 35 -1.28 16.11 19.03
CA SER A 35 -1.50 14.72 19.48
C SER A 35 -0.38 13.84 18.95
N ASP A 36 -0.20 12.67 19.54
CA ASP A 36 0.73 11.64 19.04
C ASP A 36 0.18 10.89 17.81
N ALA A 37 -0.92 11.37 17.21
CA ALA A 37 -1.53 10.76 16.03
C ALA A 37 -0.88 11.23 14.73
N ASP A 38 -0.79 10.32 13.76
CA ASP A 38 -0.27 10.60 12.43
C ASP A 38 -1.25 11.43 11.60
N TRP A 39 -0.77 12.54 11.03
CA TRP A 39 -1.57 13.39 10.16
C TRP A 39 -1.61 12.86 8.73
N GLU A 40 -2.34 11.77 8.54
CA GLU A 40 -2.44 11.08 7.26
C GLU A 40 -3.85 10.59 6.93
N SER A 41 -4.09 10.36 5.64
CA SER A 41 -5.29 9.67 5.14
C SER A 41 -4.83 8.40 4.42
N THR A 42 -5.15 7.24 4.99
CA THR A 42 -4.65 5.95 4.51
C THR A 42 -5.77 4.94 4.26
N PHE A 43 -5.53 4.02 3.33
CA PHE A 43 -6.34 2.82 3.12
C PHE A 43 -5.40 1.65 2.83
N PHE A 44 -5.81 0.45 3.23
CA PHE A 44 -4.93 -0.71 3.19
C PHE A 44 -5.46 -1.80 2.24
N ILE A 45 -4.59 -2.23 1.32
CA ILE A 45 -4.84 -3.36 0.42
C ILE A 45 -3.88 -4.49 0.79
N TRP A 46 -4.42 -5.64 1.18
CA TRP A 46 -3.66 -6.89 1.20
C TRP A 46 -3.86 -7.60 -0.13
N HIS A 47 -2.79 -8.17 -0.69
CA HIS A 47 -2.84 -8.84 -2.01
C HIS A 47 -2.77 -10.37 -1.90
N LYS A 48 -2.26 -10.90 -0.79
CA LYS A 48 -2.07 -12.33 -0.54
C LYS A 48 -2.50 -12.68 0.91
N PRO A 49 -2.96 -13.92 1.16
CA PRO A 49 -3.19 -14.98 0.18
C PRO A 49 -4.40 -14.71 -0.74
N THR A 50 -5.33 -13.87 -0.31
CA THR A 50 -6.50 -13.45 -1.09
C THR A 50 -6.65 -11.93 -1.01
N SER A 51 -6.75 -11.26 -2.16
CA SER A 51 -6.83 -9.80 -2.22
C SER A 51 -8.12 -9.25 -1.60
N ASN A 52 -8.04 -8.14 -0.85
CA ASN A 52 -9.23 -7.37 -0.42
C ASN A 52 -9.57 -6.20 -1.35
N ILE A 53 -8.85 -6.01 -2.46
CA ILE A 53 -8.94 -4.77 -3.25
C ILE A 53 -10.38 -4.47 -3.73
N SER A 54 -11.16 -5.50 -4.06
CA SER A 54 -12.57 -5.38 -4.48
C SER A 54 -13.53 -5.00 -3.35
N LYS A 55 -13.09 -5.09 -2.09
CA LYS A 55 -13.86 -4.72 -0.89
C LYS A 55 -13.56 -3.29 -0.45
N VAL A 56 -12.50 -2.67 -0.97
CA VAL A 56 -12.16 -1.29 -0.63
C VAL A 56 -13.16 -0.37 -1.34
N PRO A 57 -13.88 0.50 -0.60
CA PRO A 57 -14.88 1.38 -1.19
C PRO A 57 -14.28 2.32 -2.24
N ASN A 58 -15.04 2.59 -3.31
CA ASN A 58 -14.71 3.59 -4.33
C ASN A 58 -13.37 3.35 -5.06
N ILE A 59 -12.85 2.13 -5.07
CA ILE A 59 -11.73 1.76 -5.92
C ILE A 59 -12.25 1.49 -7.33
N SER A 60 -11.66 2.15 -8.34
CA SER A 60 -12.03 1.95 -9.73
C SER A 60 -11.47 0.65 -10.30
N ASP A 61 -12.17 0.04 -11.26
CA ASP A 61 -11.69 -1.17 -11.96
C ASP A 61 -10.31 -0.95 -12.62
N GLU A 62 -10.04 0.27 -13.10
CA GLU A 62 -8.74 0.63 -13.64
C GLU A 62 -7.64 0.58 -12.58
N LEU A 63 -7.92 1.07 -11.37
CA LEU A 63 -6.98 1.00 -10.25
C LEU A 63 -6.78 -0.45 -9.81
N ILE A 64 -7.83 -1.28 -9.77
CA ILE A 64 -7.72 -2.73 -9.48
C ILE A 64 -6.73 -3.38 -10.45
N LYS A 65 -6.98 -3.26 -11.75
CA LYS A 65 -6.12 -3.85 -12.79
C LYS A 65 -4.68 -3.33 -12.72
N THR A 66 -4.52 -2.03 -12.49
CA THR A 66 -3.20 -1.41 -12.39
C THR A 66 -2.42 -1.91 -11.17
N MET A 67 -3.11 -2.12 -10.04
CA MET A 67 -2.51 -2.68 -8.84
C MET A 67 -2.13 -4.15 -9.04
N ASP A 68 -2.96 -4.96 -9.70
CA ASP A 68 -2.63 -6.37 -9.99
C ASP A 68 -1.35 -6.50 -10.83
N GLU A 69 -1.20 -5.68 -11.88
CA GLU A 69 0.00 -5.63 -12.71
C GLU A 69 1.24 -5.17 -11.90
N TYR A 70 1.07 -4.18 -11.03
CA TYR A 70 2.14 -3.65 -10.19
C TYR A 70 2.60 -4.66 -9.12
N VAL A 71 1.66 -5.33 -8.46
CA VAL A 71 1.93 -6.33 -7.42
C VAL A 71 2.64 -7.55 -7.98
N SER A 72 2.27 -7.98 -9.20
CA SER A 72 2.99 -9.05 -9.91
C SER A 72 4.47 -8.72 -10.11
N GLN A 73 4.78 -7.47 -10.45
CA GLN A 73 6.16 -7.00 -10.60
C GLN A 73 6.88 -6.88 -9.25
N LEU A 74 6.20 -6.35 -8.23
CA LEU A 74 6.74 -6.26 -6.86
C LEU A 74 7.05 -7.64 -6.28
N HIS A 75 6.21 -8.64 -6.54
CA HIS A 75 6.44 -10.00 -6.08
C HIS A 75 7.71 -10.61 -6.71
N LYS A 76 7.88 -10.48 -8.03
CA LYS A 76 9.11 -10.91 -8.72
C LYS A 76 10.35 -10.18 -8.19
N PHE A 77 10.21 -8.89 -7.90
CA PHE A 77 11.28 -8.10 -7.29
C PHE A 77 11.63 -8.61 -5.89
N ALA A 78 10.64 -8.84 -5.03
CA ALA A 78 10.82 -9.36 -3.69
C ALA A 78 11.48 -10.75 -3.69
N GLU A 79 11.09 -11.63 -4.62
CA GLU A 79 11.73 -12.94 -4.80
C GLU A 79 13.21 -12.80 -5.18
N ARG A 80 13.52 -11.92 -6.14
CA ARG A 80 14.91 -11.68 -6.56
C ARG A 80 15.74 -11.09 -5.42
N LEU A 81 15.19 -10.10 -4.70
CA LEU A 81 15.85 -9.49 -3.55
C LEU A 81 16.11 -10.53 -2.46
N SER A 82 15.11 -11.35 -2.14
CA SER A 82 15.23 -12.44 -1.17
C SER A 82 16.32 -13.44 -1.54
N LYS A 83 16.45 -13.80 -2.82
CA LYS A 83 17.52 -14.68 -3.31
C LYS A 83 18.91 -14.07 -3.10
N LEU A 84 19.09 -12.79 -3.43
CA LEU A 84 20.35 -12.06 -3.22
C LEU A 84 20.68 -11.93 -1.73
N MET A 85 19.68 -11.68 -0.89
CA MET A 85 19.87 -11.66 0.55
C MET A 85 20.34 -13.02 1.07
N CYS A 86 19.71 -14.13 0.61
CA CYS A 86 20.14 -15.48 1.00
C CYS A 86 21.62 -15.73 0.63
N GLU A 87 22.03 -15.35 -0.58
CA GLU A 87 23.42 -15.47 -1.03
C GLU A 87 24.37 -14.69 -0.12
N ASN A 88 24.05 -13.43 0.18
CA ASN A 88 24.89 -12.55 1.00
C ASN A 88 25.09 -13.05 2.44
N ILE A 89 24.12 -13.78 3.00
CA ILE A 89 24.18 -14.28 4.38
C ILE A 89 24.43 -15.79 4.47
N GLY A 90 24.82 -16.43 3.36
CA GLY A 90 25.19 -17.85 3.33
C GLY A 90 24.01 -18.82 3.51
N LEU A 91 22.78 -18.39 3.20
CA LEU A 91 21.60 -19.25 3.26
C LEU A 91 21.31 -19.93 1.91
N PRO A 92 20.69 -21.13 1.92
CA PRO A 92 20.20 -21.75 0.70
C PRO A 92 19.26 -20.83 -0.08
N GLN A 93 19.36 -20.82 -1.40
CA GLN A 93 18.57 -19.93 -2.25
C GLN A 93 17.06 -20.08 -1.97
N GLY A 94 16.38 -18.94 -1.79
CA GLY A 94 14.95 -18.88 -1.51
C GLY A 94 14.55 -19.26 -0.09
N HIS A 95 15.50 -19.47 0.83
CA HIS A 95 15.21 -19.79 2.23
C HIS A 95 14.32 -18.74 2.90
N ILE A 96 14.66 -17.45 2.73
CA ILE A 96 13.89 -16.33 3.28
C ILE A 96 12.46 -16.35 2.73
N MET A 97 12.29 -16.37 1.40
CA MET A 97 10.96 -16.35 0.78
C MET A 97 10.09 -17.55 1.18
N ARG A 98 10.65 -18.76 1.27
CA ARG A 98 9.90 -19.96 1.70
C ARG A 98 9.40 -19.89 3.13
N ARG A 99 10.09 -19.14 4.00
CA ARG A 99 9.69 -18.91 5.40
C ARG A 99 8.81 -17.69 5.57
N SER A 100 8.76 -16.81 4.57
CA SER A 100 7.79 -15.74 4.52
C SER A 100 6.43 -16.30 4.13
N SER A 101 5.54 -16.46 5.10
CA SER A 101 4.13 -16.75 4.85
C SER A 101 3.48 -15.52 4.20
N PHE A 102 3.39 -15.51 2.87
CA PHE A 102 2.57 -14.57 2.10
C PHE A 102 1.41 -15.31 1.42
#